data_AF-A0A2T4DDX3-F1
#
_entry.id   AF-A0A2T4DDX3-F1
#
_cell.length_a   1.000
_cell.length_b   1.000
_cell.length_c   1.000
_cell.angle_alpha   90.00
_cell.angle_beta   90.00
_cell.angle_gamma   90.00
#
_symmetry.space_group_name_H-M   'P 1'
#
loop_
_entity.id
_entity.type
_entity.pdbx_description
1 polymer ?
#
loop_
_entity_poly.entity_id
_entity_poly.type
_entity_poly.pdbx_seq_one_letter_code
_entity_poly.pdbx_strand_id
1 'polypeptide(L)'
;FLQAKTSIGKNQRLFRPSLDEPKTRSDLKIFALLALVALAIPIIALLVPIRPAEEPLGVWFQRSGSLMTVLCLVLDLKVFSIHGRLFPSGFVSVGFDEFKEKYLPIYKGLTILLLFLTAVGTVIWGYGDLLVTI
;
A
#
# COMPACT_ATOMS: atom_id res chain seq x y z
N PHE A 1 35.76 -34.33 -8.33
CA PHE A 1 35.61 -33.44 -7.16
C PHE A 1 35.68 -31.93 -7.49
N LEU A 2 35.24 -31.48 -8.68
CA LEU A 2 35.33 -30.06 -9.07
C LEU A 2 34.13 -29.58 -9.94
N GLN A 3 32.93 -30.13 -9.75
CA GLN A 3 31.72 -29.78 -10.53
C GLN A 3 30.47 -29.59 -9.65
N ALA A 4 30.62 -29.15 -8.40
CA ALA A 4 29.50 -28.99 -7.46
C ALA A 4 29.48 -27.64 -6.73
N LYS A 5 29.96 -26.55 -7.35
CA LYS A 5 30.03 -25.24 -6.67
C LYS A 5 29.50 -24.04 -7.49
N THR A 6 28.68 -24.27 -8.50
CA THR A 6 28.21 -23.21 -9.42
C THR A 6 26.69 -23.09 -9.56
N SER A 7 25.89 -23.69 -8.67
CA SER A 7 24.41 -23.64 -8.78
C SER A 7 23.64 -23.38 -7.47
N ILE A 8 24.18 -22.58 -6.53
CA ILE A 8 23.45 -22.23 -5.29
C ILE A 8 23.37 -20.69 -5.05
N GLY A 9 23.84 -19.86 -5.98
CA GLY A 9 24.21 -18.48 -5.65
C GLY A 9 23.40 -17.32 -6.24
N LYS A 10 22.18 -17.48 -6.78
CA LYS A 10 21.55 -16.39 -7.56
C LYS A 10 20.36 -15.65 -6.97
N ASN A 11 19.83 -15.99 -5.80
CA ASN A 11 18.68 -15.25 -5.25
C ASN A 11 18.64 -15.11 -3.72
N GLN A 12 19.77 -15.25 -3.02
CA GLN A 12 19.81 -14.94 -1.60
C GLN A 12 20.07 -13.44 -1.41
N ARG A 13 19.01 -12.67 -1.16
CA ARG A 13 19.12 -11.25 -0.83
C ARG A 13 19.70 -11.14 0.58
N LEU A 14 20.99 -10.83 0.67
CA LEU A 14 21.60 -10.45 1.93
C LEU A 14 20.98 -9.12 2.37
N PHE A 15 20.29 -9.12 3.51
CA PHE A 15 19.81 -7.89 4.14
C PHE A 15 21.00 -6.95 4.41
N ARG A 16 20.87 -5.67 4.07
CA ARG A 16 21.91 -4.65 4.24
C ARG A 16 21.29 -3.44 4.96
N PRO A 17 21.52 -3.30 6.29
CA PRO A 17 20.89 -2.23 7.08
C PRO A 17 21.07 -0.83 6.49
N SER A 18 22.27 -0.53 5.98
CA SER A 18 22.61 0.77 5.38
C SER A 18 21.85 1.13 4.10
N LEU A 19 21.29 0.14 3.40
CA LEU A 19 20.53 0.34 2.17
C LEU A 19 19.03 0.12 2.36
N ASP A 20 18.65 -0.84 3.21
CA ASP A 20 17.26 -1.25 3.39
C ASP A 20 16.47 -0.30 4.30
N GLU A 21 17.12 0.34 5.27
CA GLU A 21 16.48 1.34 6.13
C GLU A 21 16.03 2.60 5.36
N PRO A 22 16.89 3.31 4.59
CA PRO A 22 16.47 4.51 3.86
C PRO A 22 15.43 4.19 2.78
N LYS A 23 15.50 3.01 2.14
CA LYS A 23 14.49 2.55 1.19
C LYS A 23 13.14 2.34 1.87
N THR A 24 13.11 1.66 3.02
CA THR A 24 11.88 1.42 3.77
C THR A 24 11.23 2.72 4.22
N ARG A 25 12.02 3.69 4.70
CA ARG A 25 11.52 5.04 5.01
C ARG A 25 10.94 5.76 3.80
N SER A 26 11.57 5.61 2.63
CA SER A 26 11.06 6.21 1.39
C SER A 26 9.74 5.61 0.96
N ASP A 27 9.59 4.28 1.06
CA ASP A 27 8.33 3.60 0.77
C ASP A 27 7.22 4.00 1.74
N LEU A 28 7.53 4.19 3.03
CA LEU A 28 6.56 4.70 4.00
C LEU A 28 6.07 6.11 3.66
N LYS A 29 6.96 7.00 3.18
CA LYS A 29 6.58 8.34 2.73
C LYS A 29 5.70 8.29 1.48
N ILE A 30 6.06 7.45 0.50
CA ILE A 30 5.26 7.24 -0.71
C ILE A 30 3.90 6.66 -0.34
N PHE A 31 3.86 5.69 0.58
CA PHE A 31 2.61 5.14 1.10
C PHE A 31 1.74 6.23 1.70
N ALA A 32 2.29 7.06 2.61
CA ALA A 32 1.53 8.13 3.25
C ALA A 32 0.96 9.13 2.21
N LEU A 33 1.77 9.53 1.23
CA LEU A 33 1.34 10.46 0.18
C LEU A 33 0.22 9.86 -0.68
N LEU A 34 0.37 8.60 -1.12
CA LEU A 34 -0.65 7.92 -1.92
C LEU A 34 -1.93 7.64 -1.13
N ALA A 35 -1.83 7.31 0.16
CA ALA A 35 -2.98 7.12 1.03
C ALA A 35 -3.77 8.42 1.22
N LEU A 36 -3.07 9.56 1.37
CA LEU A 36 -3.71 10.88 1.40
C LEU A 36 -4.43 11.18 0.09
N VAL A 37 -3.81 10.90 -1.06
CA VAL A 37 -4.45 11.06 -2.36
C VAL A 37 -5.68 10.16 -2.49
N ALA A 38 -5.58 8.90 -2.08
CA ALA A 38 -6.70 7.94 -2.14
C ALA A 38 -7.90 8.41 -1.31
N LEU A 39 -7.65 8.97 -0.12
CA LEU A 39 -8.69 9.56 0.73
C LEU A 39 -9.24 10.88 0.20
N ALA A 40 -8.40 11.70 -0.44
CA ALA A 40 -8.81 12.99 -0.96
C ALA A 40 -9.79 12.86 -2.13
N ILE A 41 -9.68 11.83 -2.96
CA ILE A 41 -10.54 11.63 -4.14
C ILE A 41 -12.04 11.64 -3.81
N PRO A 42 -12.56 10.78 -2.91
CA PRO A 42 -13.98 10.78 -2.57
C PRO A 42 -14.42 12.07 -1.87
N ILE A 43 -13.55 12.72 -1.10
CA ILE A 43 -13.83 14.00 -0.45
C ILE A 43 -13.98 15.12 -1.50
N ILE A 44 -13.06 15.18 -2.46
CA ILE A 44 -13.10 16.13 -3.58
C ILE A 44 -14.34 15.91 -4.43
N ALA A 45 -14.73 14.64 -4.66
CA ALA A 45 -15.92 14.31 -5.43
C ALA A 45 -17.22 14.84 -4.79
N LEU A 46 -17.26 14.99 -3.46
CA LEU A 46 -18.41 15.56 -2.75
C LEU A 46 -18.37 17.09 -2.67
N LEU A 47 -17.19 17.68 -2.48
CA LEU A 47 -17.05 19.11 -2.18
C LEU A 47 -16.86 19.99 -3.41
N VAL A 48 -16.25 19.46 -4.47
CA VAL A 48 -15.85 20.26 -5.63
C VAL A 48 -16.81 20.01 -6.79
N PRO A 49 -17.43 21.06 -7.38
CA PRO A 49 -18.37 20.92 -8.49
C PRO A 49 -17.66 20.68 -9.84
N ILE A 50 -16.72 19.73 -9.88
CA ILE A 50 -16.06 19.22 -11.11
C ILE A 50 -16.96 18.22 -11.84
N ARG A 51 -18.00 17.73 -11.17
CA ARG A 51 -19.02 16.82 -11.71
C ARG A 51 -19.57 17.34 -13.06
N PRO A 52 -19.77 16.46 -14.06
CA PRO A 52 -20.56 16.77 -15.25
C PRO A 52 -22.00 17.14 -14.90
N ALA A 53 -22.60 18.12 -15.58
CA ALA A 53 -23.95 18.61 -15.26
C ALA A 53 -25.01 17.49 -15.27
N GLU A 54 -24.86 16.53 -16.19
CA GLU A 54 -25.81 15.44 -16.43
C GLU A 54 -25.70 14.26 -15.45
N GLU A 55 -24.62 14.14 -14.66
CA GLU A 55 -24.44 12.99 -13.77
C GLU A 55 -24.91 13.27 -12.34
N PRO A 56 -25.80 12.46 -11.73
CA PRO A 56 -26.20 12.62 -10.33
C PRO A 56 -25.00 12.59 -9.36
N LEU A 57 -25.08 13.34 -8.26
CA LEU A 57 -23.96 13.49 -7.31
C LEU A 57 -23.59 12.15 -6.68
N GLY A 58 -24.59 11.33 -6.33
CA GLY A 58 -24.38 9.99 -5.81
C GLY A 58 -23.63 9.08 -6.76
N VAL A 59 -23.96 9.12 -8.07
CA VAL A 59 -23.25 8.34 -9.10
C VAL A 59 -21.81 8.84 -9.29
N TRP A 60 -21.59 10.15 -9.23
CA TRP A 60 -20.25 10.74 -9.30
C TRP A 60 -19.39 10.33 -8.09
N PHE A 61 -19.96 10.39 -6.89
CA PHE A 61 -19.32 9.93 -5.66
C PHE A 61 -19.02 8.43 -5.70
N GLN A 62 -19.96 7.62 -6.21
CA GLN A 62 -19.76 6.18 -6.37
C GLN A 62 -18.53 5.85 -7.23
N ARG A 63 -18.34 6.56 -8.37
CA ARG A 63 -17.16 6.35 -9.24
C ARG A 63 -15.86 6.69 -8.54
N SER A 64 -15.85 7.70 -7.69
CA SER A 64 -14.67 8.08 -6.90
C SER A 64 -14.19 6.94 -5.98
N GLY A 65 -15.10 6.10 -5.49
CA GLY A 65 -14.79 4.91 -4.69
C GLY A 65 -13.95 3.88 -5.46
N SER A 66 -14.19 3.72 -6.76
CA SER A 66 -13.39 2.82 -7.60
C SER A 66 -11.93 3.28 -7.71
N LEU A 67 -11.71 4.59 -7.89
CA LEU A 67 -10.38 5.20 -7.93
C LEU A 67 -9.66 5.04 -6.57
N MET A 68 -10.36 5.29 -5.46
CA MET A 68 -9.82 5.04 -4.12
C MET A 68 -9.40 3.58 -3.95
N THR A 69 -10.25 2.63 -4.37
CA THR A 69 -9.99 1.19 -4.27
C THR A 69 -8.75 0.79 -5.08
N VAL A 70 -8.63 1.24 -6.33
CA VAL A 70 -7.48 0.95 -7.18
C VAL A 70 -6.18 1.52 -6.58
N LEU A 71 -6.22 2.74 -6.03
CA LEU A 71 -5.06 3.30 -5.33
C LEU A 71 -4.69 2.51 -4.08
N CYS A 72 -5.67 1.98 -3.36
CA CYS A 72 -5.39 1.08 -2.23
C CYS A 72 -4.71 -0.22 -2.69
N LEU A 73 -5.07 -0.78 -3.85
CA LEU A 73 -4.35 -1.93 -4.42
C LEU A 73 -2.90 -1.57 -4.78
N VAL A 74 -2.66 -0.36 -5.33
CA VAL A 74 -1.29 0.11 -5.62
C VAL A 74 -0.48 0.28 -4.33
N LEU A 75 -1.10 0.78 -3.26
CA LEU A 75 -0.48 0.85 -1.93
C LEU A 75 -0.13 -0.54 -1.38
N ASP A 76 -0.96 -1.56 -1.65
CA ASP A 76 -0.72 -2.93 -1.19
C ASP A 76 0.55 -3.51 -1.81
N LEU A 77 0.78 -3.25 -3.10
CA LEU A 77 2.02 -3.63 -3.78
C LEU A 77 3.26 -2.97 -3.13
N LYS A 78 3.13 -1.75 -2.60
CA LYS A 78 4.21 -1.08 -1.86
C LYS A 78 4.46 -1.72 -0.50
N VAL A 79 3.39 -2.01 0.23
CA VAL A 79 3.46 -2.74 1.51
C VAL A 79 4.08 -4.13 1.31
N PHE A 80 3.77 -4.80 0.21
CA PHE A 80 4.39 -6.08 -0.16
C PHE A 80 5.90 -5.96 -0.40
N SER A 81 6.38 -4.84 -0.93
CA SER A 81 7.83 -4.58 -1.05
C SER A 81 8.54 -4.48 0.30
N ILE A 82 7.85 -3.94 1.31
CA ILE A 82 8.34 -3.88 2.70
C ILE A 82 8.32 -5.28 3.32
N HIS A 83 7.26 -6.06 3.08
CA HIS A 83 7.17 -7.47 3.50
C HIS A 83 8.38 -8.28 3.01
N GLY A 84 8.75 -8.15 1.74
CA GLY A 84 9.92 -8.85 1.18
C GLY A 84 11.27 -8.50 1.84
N ARG A 85 11.35 -7.37 2.57
CA ARG A 85 12.54 -6.99 3.36
C ARG A 85 12.45 -7.46 4.81
N LEU A 86 11.24 -7.53 5.37
CA LEU A 86 10.99 -8.05 6.71
C LEU A 86 11.06 -9.58 6.80
N PHE A 87 10.83 -10.26 5.68
CA PHE A 87 10.86 -11.72 5.58
C PHE A 87 11.76 -12.17 4.43
N PRO A 88 13.08 -11.90 4.49
CA PRO A 88 14.01 -12.31 3.45
C PRO A 88 14.17 -13.84 3.44
N SER A 89 14.25 -14.43 2.25
CA SER A 89 14.58 -15.84 2.07
C SER A 89 16.09 -16.04 2.12
N GLY A 90 16.65 -16.44 3.27
CA GLY A 90 18.08 -16.78 3.42
C GLY A 90 18.72 -16.25 4.71
N PHE A 91 20.05 -16.15 4.70
CA PHE A 91 20.82 -15.63 5.83
C PHE A 91 20.66 -14.11 5.98
N VAL A 92 20.40 -13.66 7.20
CA VAL A 92 20.28 -12.24 7.57
C VAL A 92 21.58 -11.73 8.19
N SER A 93 21.92 -10.47 7.95
CA SER A 93 23.11 -9.84 8.54
C SER A 93 22.86 -9.41 9.99
N VAL A 94 23.94 -9.12 10.71
CA VAL A 94 23.89 -8.43 12.01
C VAL A 94 23.07 -7.13 11.87
N GLY A 95 22.19 -6.85 12.84
CA GLY A 95 21.27 -5.70 12.83
C GLY A 95 19.90 -5.92 12.17
N PHE A 96 19.62 -7.13 11.67
CA PHE A 96 18.30 -7.46 11.12
C PHE A 96 17.21 -7.50 12.19
N ASP A 97 17.50 -8.02 13.39
CA ASP A 97 16.49 -8.12 14.46
C ASP A 97 16.03 -6.73 14.91
N GLU A 98 16.94 -5.77 15.08
CA GLU A 98 16.61 -4.37 15.37
C GLU A 98 15.73 -3.73 14.28
N PHE A 99 16.06 -3.97 13.01
CA PHE A 99 15.25 -3.51 11.89
C PHE A 99 13.85 -4.13 11.91
N LYS A 100 13.77 -5.44 12.13
CA LYS A 100 12.51 -6.18 12.16
C LYS A 100 11.63 -5.72 13.32
N GLU A 101 12.16 -5.61 14.53
CA GLU A 101 11.41 -5.12 15.69
C GLU A 101 10.84 -3.72 15.47
N LYS A 102 11.60 -2.85 14.80
CA LYS A 102 11.18 -1.48 14.48
C LYS A 102 10.08 -1.41 13.42
N TYR A 103 10.22 -2.15 12.32
CA TYR A 103 9.34 -2.00 11.14
C TYR A 103 8.21 -3.04 11.06
N LEU A 104 8.29 -4.16 11.77
CA LEU A 104 7.23 -5.17 11.82
C LEU A 104 5.90 -4.64 12.39
N PRO A 105 5.85 -3.90 13.52
CA PRO A 105 4.59 -3.35 14.01
C PRO A 105 4.01 -2.31 13.05
N ILE A 106 4.87 -1.49 12.42
CA ILE A 106 4.48 -0.51 11.41
C ILE A 106 3.84 -1.22 10.21
N TYR A 107 4.52 -2.24 9.67
CA TYR A 107 4.01 -3.05 8.57
C TYR A 107 2.63 -3.65 8.87
N LYS A 108 2.45 -4.28 10.05
CA LYS A 108 1.16 -4.84 10.46
C LYS A 108 0.06 -3.77 10.52
N GLY A 109 0.37 -2.61 11.10
CA GLY A 109 -0.57 -1.49 11.16
C GLY A 109 -0.97 -1.00 9.77
N LEU A 110 -0.01 -0.88 8.85
CA LEU A 110 -0.27 -0.47 7.46
C LEU A 110 -1.14 -1.46 6.71
N THR A 111 -0.92 -2.77 6.87
CA THR A 111 -1.74 -3.80 6.23
C THR A 111 -3.19 -3.75 6.72
N ILE A 112 -3.41 -3.59 8.03
CA ILE A 112 -4.77 -3.47 8.59
C ILE A 112 -5.45 -2.18 8.11
N LEU A 113 -4.73 -1.05 8.18
CA LEU A 113 -5.24 0.23 7.69
C LEU A 113 -5.62 0.14 6.21
N LEU A 114 -4.79 -0.52 5.39
CA LEU A 114 -5.04 -0.64 3.97
C LEU A 114 -6.25 -1.53 3.66
N LEU A 115 -6.42 -2.62 4.40
CA LEU A 115 -7.62 -3.45 4.31
C LEU A 115 -8.88 -2.62 4.60
N PHE A 116 -8.83 -1.79 5.66
CA PHE A 116 -9.94 -0.91 6.01
C PHE A 116 -10.22 0.14 4.93
N LEU A 117 -9.19 0.82 4.41
CA LEU A 117 -9.34 1.80 3.33
C LEU A 117 -9.89 1.15 2.06
N THR A 118 -9.42 -0.05 1.72
CA THR A 118 -9.94 -0.81 0.57
C THR A 118 -11.41 -1.14 0.77
N ALA A 119 -11.79 -1.61 1.95
CA ALA A 119 -13.20 -1.88 2.27
C ALA A 119 -14.07 -0.62 2.15
N VAL A 120 -13.62 0.52 2.70
CA VAL A 120 -14.32 1.81 2.56
C VAL A 120 -14.46 2.20 1.10
N GLY A 121 -13.38 2.13 0.31
CA GLY A 121 -13.41 2.41 -1.13
C GLY A 121 -14.41 1.52 -1.87
N THR A 122 -14.46 0.22 -1.55
CA THR A 122 -15.42 -0.72 -2.16
C THR A 122 -16.86 -0.43 -1.76
N VAL A 123 -17.11 0.00 -0.52
CA VAL A 123 -18.45 0.39 -0.07
C VAL A 123 -18.91 1.64 -0.80
N ILE A 124 -18.06 2.66 -0.93
CA ILE A 124 -18.35 3.86 -1.72
C ILE A 124 -18.61 3.47 -3.18
N TRP A 125 -17.81 2.58 -3.74
CA TRP A 125 -17.98 2.13 -5.12
C TRP A 125 -19.26 1.31 -5.33
N GLY A 126 -19.65 0.47 -4.38
CA GLY A 126 -20.85 -0.35 -4.48
C GLY A 126 -22.14 0.40 -4.19
N TYR A 127 -22.10 1.37 -3.27
CA TYR A 127 -23.30 1.96 -2.65
C TYR A 127 -23.27 3.49 -2.55
N GLY A 128 -22.35 4.17 -3.22
CA GLY A 128 -22.16 5.62 -3.11
C GLY A 128 -23.39 6.44 -3.53
N ASP A 129 -24.20 5.92 -4.45
CA ASP A 129 -25.46 6.53 -4.84
C ASP A 129 -26.50 6.49 -3.71
N LEU A 130 -26.63 5.35 -3.02
CA LEU A 130 -27.50 5.20 -1.85
C LEU A 130 -27.05 6.10 -0.69
N LEU A 131 -25.75 6.13 -0.39
CA LEU A 131 -25.19 6.89 0.74
C LEU A 131 -25.42 8.41 0.66
N VAL A 132 -25.51 8.96 -0.55
CA VAL A 132 -25.72 10.40 -0.79
C VAL A 132 -27.21 10.74 -0.96
N THR A 133 -28.06 9.74 -1.23
CA THR A 133 -29.49 9.93 -1.46
C THR A 133 -30.32 9.81 -0.18
N ILE A 134 -29.82 9.13 0.85
CA ILE A 134 -30.41 9.03 2.20
C ILE A 134 -30.20 10.33 2.98
#